data_AF-A0A6J6IUM1-F1
#
_entry.id   AF-A0A6J6IUM1-F1
#
_cell.length_a   1.000
_cell.length_b   1.000
_cell.length_c   1.000
_cell.angle_alpha   90.00
_cell.angle_beta   90.00
_cell.angle_gamma   90.00
#
_symmetry.space_group_name_H-M   'P 1'
#
loop_
_entity.id
_entity.type
_entity.pdbx_description
1 polymer ?
#
loop_
_entity_poly.entity_id
_entity_poly.type
_entity_poly.pdbx_seq_one_letter_code
_entity_poly.pdbx_strand_id
1 'polypeptide(L)' 'MIAARASGGFVIAVELAEKEVSQNNEETIEILHEIIWDSVEALFVYDSVEDELTWYATQEVGDYLQSVGNK' A
#
# COMPACT_ATOMS: atom_id res chain seq x y z
N MET A 1 9.39 -2.28 -0.99
CA MET A 1 9.44 -3.43 -1.92
C MET A 1 9.91 -4.74 -1.29
N ILE A 2 10.94 -4.75 -0.43
CA ILE A 2 11.36 -5.98 0.30
C ILE A 2 10.20 -6.57 1.12
N ALA A 3 9.36 -5.71 1.71
CA ALA A 3 8.19 -6.13 2.50
C ALA A 3 7.17 -6.96 1.71
N ALA A 4 6.85 -6.58 0.46
CA ALA A 4 5.93 -7.35 -0.40
C ALA A 4 6.51 -8.73 -0.74
N ARG A 5 7.81 -8.79 -1.08
CA ARG A 5 8.51 -10.04 -1.40
C ARG A 5 8.53 -11.05 -0.25
N ALA A 6 8.58 -10.57 0.99
CA ALA A 6 8.77 -11.41 2.16
C ALA A 6 7.47 -11.87 2.85
N SER A 7 6.32 -11.25 2.53
CA SER A 7 5.11 -11.41 3.36
C SER A 7 3.90 -12.00 2.64
N GLY A 8 3.91 -12.08 1.31
CA GLY A 8 2.69 -12.39 0.53
C GLY A 8 1.59 -11.33 0.71
N GLY A 9 1.93 -10.18 1.29
CA GLY A 9 1.04 -9.06 1.54
C GLY A 9 1.17 -7.96 0.48
N PHE A 10 0.41 -6.91 0.71
CA PHE A 10 0.37 -5.73 -0.14
C PHE A 10 1.31 -4.64 0.38
N VAL A 11 1.86 -3.84 -0.53
CA VAL A 11 2.49 -2.56 -0.19
C VAL A 11 1.64 -1.45 -0.78
N ILE A 12 1.22 -0.50 0.05
CA ILE A 12 0.46 0.67 -0.38
C ILE A 12 1.36 1.90 -0.29
N ALA A 13 1.25 2.80 -1.27
CA ALA A 13 1.74 4.16 -1.13
C ALA A 13 0.58 5.05 -0.67
N VAL A 14 0.85 5.89 0.33
CA VAL A 14 -0.12 6.82 0.87
C VAL A 14 0.41 8.24 0.83
N GLU A 15 -0.44 9.19 0.47
CA GLU A 15 -0.17 10.62 0.61
C GLU A 15 -0.77 11.11 1.92
N LEU A 16 0.07 11.73 2.76
CA LEU A 16 -0.30 12.25 4.07
C LEU A 16 0.21 13.68 4.20
N ALA A 17 -0.61 14.57 4.76
CA ALA A 17 -0.14 15.91 5.11
C ALA A 17 0.74 15.85 6.36
N GLU A 18 1.75 16.72 6.45
CA GLU A 18 2.67 16.76 7.60
C GLU A 18 1.94 16.91 8.95
N LYS A 19 0.82 17.66 8.96
CA LYS A 19 -0.03 17.85 10.13
C LYS A 19 -0.70 16.57 10.64
N GLU A 20 -0.72 15.49 9.86
CA GLU A 20 -1.32 14.19 10.20
C GLU A 20 -0.29 13.23 10.82
N VAL A 21 0.99 13.59 10.77
CA VAL A 21 2.10 12.81 11.35
C VAL A 21 2.38 13.31 12.77
N SER A 22 2.28 12.43 13.76
CA SER A 22 2.57 12.75 15.16
C SER A 22 4.07 12.67 15.47
N GLN A 23 4.76 11.69 14.89
CA GLN A 23 6.18 11.45 15.13
C GLN A 23 6.86 10.86 13.89
N ASN A 24 8.09 11.31 13.62
CA ASN A 24 8.98 10.74 12.61
C ASN A 24 10.13 10.02 13.31
N ASN A 25 10.28 8.73 13.05
CA ASN A 25 11.41 7.91 13.47
C ASN A 25 12.31 7.62 12.27
N GLU A 26 13.41 6.87 12.46
CA GLU A 26 14.36 6.60 11.37
C GLU A 26 13.76 5.78 10.21
N GLU A 27 12.88 4.82 10.51
CA GLU A 27 12.28 3.92 9.51
C GLU A 27 10.74 3.89 9.53
N THR A 28 10.12 4.59 10.48
CA THR A 28 8.66 4.58 10.68
C THR A 28 8.14 5.96 11.00
N ILE A 29 6.85 6.15 10.78
CA ILE A 29 6.10 7.32 11.24
C ILE A 29 4.93 6.86 12.11
N GLU A 30 4.54 7.70 13.05
CA GLU A 30 3.27 7.56 13.77
C GLU A 30 2.28 8.59 13.22
N ILE A 31 1.03 8.16 13.02
CA ILE A 31 -0.03 8.98 12.44
C ILE A 31 -1.11 9.26 13.48
N LEU A 32 -1.69 10.46 13.43
CA LEU A 32 -2.71 10.92 14.36
C LEU A 32 -4.08 10.27 14.12
N HIS A 33 -4.34 9.84 12.89
CA HIS A 33 -5.62 9.31 12.43
C HIS A 33 -5.40 8.06 11.58
N GLU A 34 -6.46 7.25 11.46
CA GLU A 34 -6.44 6.08 10.58
C GLU A 34 -6.27 6.50 9.12
N ILE A 35 -5.54 5.70 8.35
CA ILE A 35 -5.42 5.89 6.89
C ILE A 35 -6.78 5.62 6.27
N ILE A 36 -7.30 6.60 5.54
CA ILE A 36 -8.53 6.45 4.75
C ILE A 36 -8.19 6.07 3.33
N TRP A 37 -9.18 5.50 2.62
CA TRP A 37 -9.02 5.04 1.25
C TRP A 37 -8.55 6.15 0.29
N ASP A 38 -9.05 7.37 0.49
CA ASP A 38 -8.72 8.53 -0.33
C ASP A 38 -7.25 8.96 -0.21
N SER A 39 -6.52 8.47 0.79
CA SER A 39 -5.08 8.71 0.95
C SER A 39 -4.22 7.72 0.16
N VAL A 40 -4.80 6.70 -0.49
CA VAL A 40 -4.05 5.67 -1.22
C VAL A 40 -3.76 6.12 -2.65
N GLU A 41 -2.47 6.24 -2.96
CA GLU A 41 -1.98 6.65 -4.29
C GLU A 41 -1.66 5.46 -5.19
N ALA A 42 -1.28 4.34 -4.60
CA ALA A 42 -0.87 3.16 -5.34
C ALA A 42 -0.94 1.89 -4.50
N LEU A 43 -1.21 0.78 -5.18
CA LEU A 43 -1.03 -0.56 -4.66
C LEU A 43 0.08 -1.27 -5.43
N PHE A 44 1.01 -1.88 -4.69
CA PHE A 44 2.07 -2.69 -5.20
C PHE A 44 1.86 -4.13 -4.76
N VAL A 45 1.82 -5.03 -5.74
CA VAL A 45 1.66 -6.46 -5.52
C VAL A 45 2.86 -7.16 -6.12
N TYR A 46 3.49 -8.00 -5.33
CA TYR A 46 4.58 -8.85 -5.80
C TYR A 46 4.06 -10.26 -6.02
N ASP A 47 4.20 -10.76 -7.24
CA ASP A 47 3.98 -12.16 -7.58
C ASP A 47 5.29 -12.93 -7.41
N SER A 48 5.30 -13.87 -6.46
CA SER A 48 6.48 -14.70 -6.18
C SER A 48 6.68 -15.85 -7.16
N VAL A 49 5.65 -16.21 -7.92
CA VAL A 49 5.70 -17.25 -8.96
C VAL A 49 6.35 -16.69 -10.23
N GLU A 50 5.95 -15.47 -10.62
CA GLU A 50 6.46 -14.80 -11.82
C GLU A 50 7.67 -13.88 -11.54
N ASP A 51 8.04 -13.67 -10.26
CA ASP A 51 9.05 -12.69 -9.80
C ASP A 51 8.81 -11.29 -10.39
N GLU A 52 7.55 -10.89 -10.41
CA GLU A 52 7.11 -9.63 -11.00
C GLU A 52 6.47 -8.71 -9.94
N LEU A 53 6.71 -7.41 -10.07
CA LEU A 53 6.03 -6.39 -9.28
C LEU A 53 5.04 -5.64 -10.17
N THR A 54 3.75 -5.79 -9.87
CA THR A 54 2.69 -5.03 -10.52
C THR A 54 2.31 -3.81 -9.68
N TRP A 55 2.12 -2.68 -10.36
CA TRP A 55 1.66 -1.42 -9.77
C TRP A 55 0.26 -1.09 -10.32
N TYR A 56 -0.67 -0.81 -9.41
CA TYR A 56 -2.03 -0.35 -9.70
C TYR A 56 -2.17 1.11 -9.23
N ALA A 57 -2.65 1.97 -10.12
CA ALA A 57 -2.99 3.36 -9.77
C ALA A 57 -4.24 3.40 -8.86
N THR A 58 -4.45 4.50 -8.12
CA THR A 58 -5.60 4.72 -7.22
C THR A 58 -6.94 4.24 -7.79
N GLN A 59 -7.19 4.51 -9.07
CA GLN A 59 -8.45 4.15 -9.75
C GLN A 59 -8.61 2.64 -9.97
N GLU A 60 -7.49 1.92 -10.10
CA GLU A 60 -7.45 0.48 -10.39
C GLU A 60 -7.41 -0.37 -9.11
N VAL A 61 -7.02 0.23 -7.97
CA VAL A 61 -6.86 -0.51 -6.71
C VAL A 61 -8.17 -1.20 -6.30
N GLY A 62 -9.30 -0.50 -6.41
CA GLY A 62 -10.62 -1.04 -6.04
C GLY A 62 -10.99 -2.27 -6.87
N ASP A 63 -10.84 -2.17 -8.20
CA ASP A 63 -11.12 -3.26 -9.13
C ASP A 63 -10.21 -4.47 -8.87
N TYR A 64 -8.93 -4.23 -8.64
CA TYR A 64 -7.98 -5.29 -8.30
C TYR A 64 -8.36 -6.01 -7.00
N LEU A 65 -8.62 -5.28 -5.90
CA LEU A 65 -8.96 -5.88 -4.61
C LEU A 65 -10.26 -6.71 -4.69
N GLN A 66 -11.25 -6.26 -5.46
CA GLN A 66 -12.47 -7.04 -5.70
C GLN A 66 -12.20 -8.31 -6.52
N SER A 67 -11.29 -8.24 -7.48
CA SER A 67 -10.93 -9.40 -8.32
C SER A 67 -10.22 -10.51 -7.52
N VAL A 68 -9.41 -10.16 -6.52
CA VAL A 68 -8.70 -11.13 -5.69
C VAL A 68 -9.53 -11.64 -4.51
N GLY A 69 -10.44 -10.83 -3.99
CA GLY A 69 -11.32 -11.20 -2.86
C GLY A 69 -12.44 -12.18 -3.21
N ASN A 70 -12.72 -12.39 -4.50
CA ASN A 70 -13.73 -13.34 -5.00
C ASN A 70 -13.17 -14.75 -5.27
N LYS A 71 -11.97 -15.08 -4.78
CA LYS A 71 -11.36 -16.41 -4.90
C LYS A 71 -11.65 -17.30 -3.69
#